data_AF-A0A2E5KG99-F1
#
_entry.id   AF-A0A2E5KG99-F1
#
_cell.length_a   1.000
_cell.length_b   1.000
_cell.length_c   1.000
_cell.angle_alpha   90.00
_cell.angle_beta   90.00
_cell.angle_gamma   90.00
#
_symmetry.space_group_name_H-M   'P 1'
#
loop_
_entity.id
_entity.type
_entity.pdbx_description
1 polymer ?
#
loop_
_entity_poly.entity_id
_entity_poly.type
_entity_poly.pdbx_seq_one_letter_code
_entity_poly.pdbx_strand_id
1 'polypeptide(L)' 'MAKNNIQNYRNMSEEELLEKLSNLKIEHSQIKSNIKRGLIKENQGKIRPVKKEVARILTVLNQLRSSKT' A
#
# COMPACT_ATOMS: atom_id res chain seq x y z
N MET A 1 11.19 2.62 10.14
CA MET A 1 10.37 2.49 8.91
C MET A 1 11.29 2.04 7.78
N ALA A 2 11.04 0.86 7.22
CA ALA A 2 11.94 0.21 6.28
C ALA A 2 12.23 1.10 5.07
N LYS A 3 13.51 1.48 4.93
CA LYS A 3 14.06 2.34 3.87
C LYS A 3 14.05 1.64 2.49
N ASN A 4 13.56 0.40 2.40
CA ASN A 4 13.82 -0.52 1.29
C ASN A 4 12.58 -0.89 0.43
N ASN A 5 11.39 -0.33 0.70
CA ASN A 5 10.15 -0.89 0.09
C ASN A 5 9.99 -0.60 -1.42
N ILE A 6 10.52 0.51 -1.95
CA ILE A 6 10.22 0.89 -3.34
C ILE A 6 10.99 0.04 -4.37
N GLN A 7 12.25 -0.29 -4.07
CA GLN A 7 13.04 -1.16 -4.95
C GLN A 7 12.46 -2.58 -4.96
N ASN A 8 11.97 -3.05 -3.81
CA ASN A 8 11.27 -4.33 -3.73
C ASN A 8 10.04 -4.35 -4.65
N TYR A 9 9.22 -3.30 -4.66
CA TYR A 9 8.07 -3.23 -5.57
C TYR A 9 8.47 -3.19 -7.04
N ARG A 10 9.60 -2.57 -7.40
CA ARG A 10 10.08 -2.54 -8.79
C ARG A 10 10.54 -3.91 -9.31
N ASN A 11 10.95 -4.79 -8.41
CA ASN A 11 11.40 -6.14 -8.74
C ASN A 11 10.24 -7.15 -8.81
N MET A 12 9.02 -6.75 -8.41
CA MET A 12 7.82 -7.61 -8.43
C MET A 12 7.15 -7.56 -9.80
N SER A 13 6.42 -8.64 -10.13
CA SER A 13 5.59 -8.68 -11.35
C SER A 13 4.36 -7.75 -11.23
N GLU A 14 3.75 -7.41 -12.36
CA GLU A 14 2.52 -6.59 -12.35
C GLU A 14 1.38 -7.29 -11.58
N GLU A 15 1.26 -8.61 -11.70
CA GLU A 15 0.27 -9.43 -10.98
C GLU A 15 0.51 -9.42 -9.47
N GLU A 16 1.76 -9.62 -9.04
CA GLU A 16 2.15 -9.57 -7.62
C GLU A 16 1.87 -8.18 -7.02
N LEU A 17 2.14 -7.11 -7.78
CA LEU A 17 1.85 -5.75 -7.36
C LEU A 17 0.35 -5.50 -7.22
N LEU A 18 -0.47 -6.04 -8.12
CA LEU A 18 -1.93 -5.92 -8.06
C LEU A 18 -2.52 -6.70 -6.87
N GLU A 19 -2.03 -7.92 -6.61
CA GLU A 19 -2.44 -8.71 -5.45
C GLU A 19 -2.09 -7.97 -4.15
N LYS A 20 -0.86 -7.49 -4.03
CA LYS A 20 -0.40 -6.73 -2.86
C LYS A 20 -1.17 -5.43 -2.67
N LEU A 21 -1.51 -4.74 -3.76
CA LEU A 21 -2.35 -3.55 -3.73
C LEU A 21 -3.76 -3.86 -3.17
N SER A 22 -4.35 -4.98 -3.57
CA SER A 22 -5.65 -5.43 -3.06
C SER A 22 -5.60 -5.64 -1.54
N ASN A 23 -4.59 -6.39 -1.08
CA ASN A 23 -4.40 -6.69 0.34
C ASN A 23 -4.22 -5.41 1.18
N LEU A 24 -3.39 -4.47 0.73
CA LEU A 24 -3.17 -3.20 1.43
C LEU A 24 -4.41 -2.29 1.45
N LYS A 25 -5.26 -2.35 0.41
CA LYS A 25 -6.53 -1.61 0.39
C LYS A 25 -7.52 -2.19 1.42
N ILE A 26 -7.57 -3.51 1.57
CA ILE A 26 -8.39 -4.19 2.57
C ILE A 26 -7.92 -3.79 3.98
N GLU A 27 -6.61 -3.86 4.24
CA GLU A 27 -6.02 -3.45 5.52
C GLU A 27 -6.33 -1.98 5.83
N HIS A 28 -6.15 -1.08 4.85
CA HIS A 28 -6.47 0.34 5.01
C HIS A 28 -7.95 0.56 5.35
N SER A 29 -8.86 -0.18 4.71
CA SER A 29 -10.30 -0.11 4.98
C SER A 29 -10.63 -0.56 6.41
N GLN A 30 -10.04 -1.66 6.86
CA GLN A 30 -10.21 -2.18 8.22
C GLN A 30 -9.69 -1.19 9.27
N ILE A 31 -8.48 -0.65 9.08
CA ILE A 31 -7.90 0.37 9.96
C ILE A 31 -8.81 1.61 10.03
N LYS A 32 -9.27 2.10 8.87
CA LYS A 32 -10.17 3.26 8.79
C LYS A 32 -11.49 3.00 9.53
N SER A 33 -12.05 1.80 9.38
CA SER A 33 -13.30 1.39 10.06
C SER A 33 -13.12 1.33 11.58
N ASN A 34 -12.01 0.78 12.06
CA ASN A 34 -11.69 0.72 13.49
C ASN A 34 -11.48 2.11 14.10
N ILE A 35 -10.81 3.01 13.38
CA ILE A 35 -10.67 4.42 13.79
C ILE A 35 -12.03 5.08 13.90
N LYS A 36 -12.92 4.87 12.90
CA LYS A 36 -14.28 5.45 12.90
C LYS A 36 -15.12 4.96 14.09
N ARG A 37 -14.90 3.72 14.55
CA ARG A 37 -15.58 3.13 15.73
C ARG A 37 -14.99 3.57 17.07
N GLY A 38 -13.95 4.40 17.08
CA GLY A 38 -13.30 4.85 18.33
C GLY A 38 -12.32 3.84 18.94
N LEU A 39 -11.96 2.77 18.22
CA LEU A 39 -10.98 1.74 18.64
C LEU A 39 -9.53 2.24 18.45
N ILE A 40 -9.27 3.43 19.01
CA ILE A 40 -8.20 4.37 18.62
C ILE A 40 -6.79 3.95 19.05
N LYS A 41 -6.62 3.18 20.12
CA LYS A 41 -5.33 3.12 20.83
C LYS A 41 -4.19 2.41 20.08
N GLU A 42 -4.46 1.44 19.22
CA GLU A 42 -3.40 0.58 18.66
C GLU A 42 -3.12 0.81 17.16
N ASN A 43 -4.09 1.39 16.42
CA ASN A 43 -4.05 1.39 14.95
C ASN A 43 -3.86 2.78 14.32
N GLN A 44 -3.92 3.88 15.08
CA GLN A 44 -3.76 5.24 14.54
C GLN A 44 -2.40 5.47 13.88
N GLY A 45 -1.32 4.86 14.40
CA GLY A 45 0.02 4.98 13.82
C GLY A 45 0.19 4.25 12.48
N LYS A 46 -0.67 3.29 12.15
CA LYS A 46 -0.53 2.40 10.99
C LYS A 46 -1.19 2.93 9.71
N ILE A 47 -2.21 3.78 9.83
CA ILE A 47 -2.94 4.30 8.67
C ILE A 47 -2.02 5.06 7.69
N ARG A 48 -1.08 5.86 8.20
CA ARG A 48 -0.19 6.67 7.38
C ARG A 48 0.86 5.83 6.65
N PRO A 49 1.54 4.86 7.29
CA PRO A 49 2.36 3.86 6.62
C PRO A 49 1.63 3.11 5.50
N VAL A 50 0.46 2.52 5.79
CA VAL A 50 -0.31 1.73 4.80
C VAL A 50 -0.72 2.60 3.61
N LYS A 51 -1.20 3.82 3.86
CA LYS A 51 -1.54 4.78 2.79
C LYS A 51 -0.33 5.11 1.90
N LYS A 52 0.87 5.24 2.48
CA LYS A 52 2.10 5.48 1.71
C LYS A 52 2.50 4.26 0.88
N GLU A 53 2.31 3.05 1.38
CA GLU A 53 2.61 1.82 0.63
C GLU A 53 1.69 1.64 -0.58
N VAL A 54 0.38 1.86 -0.40
CA VAL A 54 -0.59 1.88 -1.51
C VAL A 54 -0.15 2.88 -2.59
N ALA A 55 0.22 4.10 -2.20
CA ALA A 55 0.67 5.11 -3.15
C ALA A 55 1.93 4.68 -3.92
N ARG A 56 2.92 4.08 -3.26
CA ARG A 56 4.15 3.61 -3.90
C ARG A 56 3.89 2.51 -4.93
N ILE A 57 3.03 1.53 -4.60
CA ILE A 57 2.69 0.46 -5.54
C ILE A 57 1.98 1.02 -6.77
N LEU A 58 1.04 1.95 -6.58
CA LEU A 58 0.39 2.64 -7.69
C LEU A 58 1.39 3.41 -8.56
N THR A 59 2.38 4.07 -7.95
CA THR A 59 3.46 4.72 -8.70
C THR A 59 4.25 3.74 -9.56
N VAL A 60 4.65 2.59 -9.01
CA VAL A 60 5.42 1.57 -9.75
C VAL A 60 4.58 0.95 -10.87
N LEU A 61 3.31 0.64 -10.62
CA LEU A 61 2.39 0.14 -11.65
C LEU A 61 2.23 1.13 -12.81
N ASN A 62 2.08 2.42 -12.50
CA ASN A 62 2.01 3.44 -13.54
C ASN A 62 3.32 3.54 -14.33
N GLN A 63 4.47 3.47 -13.67
CA GLN A 63 5.78 3.46 -14.34
C GLN A 63 5.93 2.26 -15.29
N LEU A 64 5.54 1.06 -14.85
CA LEU A 64 5.55 -0.16 -15.68
C LEU A 64 4.67 -0.02 -16.92
N ARG A 65 3.46 0.56 -16.76
CA ARG A 65 2.50 0.76 -17.86
C ARG A 65 2.96 1.83 -18.84
N SER A 66 3.43 2.96 -18.34
CA SER A 66 3.97 4.04 -19.19
C SER A 66 5.23 3.62 -19.95
N SER A 67 6.07 2.73 -19.40
CA SER A 67 7.25 2.21 -20.11
C SER A 67 6.92 1.16 -21.19
N LYS A 68 5.72 0.57 -21.16
CA LYS A 68 5.25 -0.39 -22.18
C LYS A 68 4.63 0.28 -23.40
N THR A 69 4.40 1.60 -23.35
CA THR A 69 3.79 2.39 -24.43
C THR A 69 4.88 3.11 -25.21
#